data_AF-A0A1X0BTN6-F1
#
_entry.id   AF-A0A1X0BTN6-F1
#
_cell.length_a   1.000
_cell.length_b   1.000
_cell.length_c   1.000
_cell.angle_alpha   90.00
_cell.angle_beta   90.00
_cell.angle_gamma   90.00
#
_symmetry.space_group_name_H-M   'P 1'
#
loop_
_entity.id
_entity.type
_entity.pdbx_description
1 polymer ?
#
loop_
_entity_poly.entity_id
_entity_poly.type
_entity_poly.pdbx_seq_one_letter_code
_entity_poly.pdbx_strand_id
1 'polypeptide(L)'
;MSDIRLIGLGGTISMRETDSGAVPFRGATALANRIDGFGGAEDLALVGGSEVDFGLMERLALRIGTLVAEGVGGVVVTTGTDSIEEVSAWLAYRESWPVPVVVTGSMIAGERPDSDGVANLADALAVASSGAEIDPVVVFAGRIFAAREVLKVSGIARDAFDAPGRGATGVVGGGHVDWFRTPRRQPAHGAPTGAIEPVPLVITGLGDDGAVLTFAGSGRAAVVVAANGAGNLPPGAAAAARQLIQNGTLVVITTRAPDARVAPRYGYPGGVATLAAGGAILASGLTPHRARVLVTLGLSQGRDRDGLEELIVSETA
;
A
#
# COMPACT_ATOMS: atom_id res chain seq x y z
N MET A 1 -27.66 -12.11 -5.62
CA MET A 1 -26.22 -12.03 -5.29
C MET A 1 -25.69 -10.79 -5.97
N SER A 2 -24.89 -10.01 -5.25
CA SER A 2 -24.21 -8.83 -5.80
C SER A 2 -23.25 -9.27 -6.91
N ASP A 3 -23.19 -8.54 -8.03
CA ASP A 3 -22.24 -8.85 -9.11
C ASP A 3 -20.82 -8.47 -8.66
N ILE A 4 -19.97 -9.48 -8.41
CA ILE A 4 -18.57 -9.28 -8.00
C ILE A 4 -17.64 -9.54 -9.17
N ARG A 5 -16.75 -8.59 -9.44
CA ARG A 5 -15.75 -8.69 -10.52
C ARG A 5 -14.35 -8.98 -9.97
N LEU A 6 -13.59 -9.79 -10.70
CA LEU A 6 -12.17 -10.03 -10.44
C LEU A 6 -11.30 -9.29 -11.44
N ILE A 7 -10.37 -8.46 -10.96
CA ILE A 7 -9.33 -7.85 -11.78
C ILE A 7 -7.97 -8.47 -11.42
N GLY A 8 -7.29 -9.04 -12.41
CA GLY A 8 -5.94 -9.58 -12.28
C GLY A 8 -4.86 -8.57 -12.66
N LEU A 9 -3.87 -8.41 -11.78
CA LEU A 9 -2.59 -7.76 -12.11
C LEU A 9 -1.44 -8.77 -12.28
N GLY A 10 -1.69 -10.05 -11.99
CA GLY A 10 -0.68 -11.11 -11.92
C GLY A 10 -0.30 -11.44 -10.48
N GLY A 11 1.01 -11.52 -10.22
CA GLY A 11 1.55 -12.00 -8.95
C GLY A 11 1.61 -13.52 -8.84
N THR A 12 2.18 -14.00 -7.73
CA THR A 12 2.42 -15.43 -7.44
C THR A 12 1.16 -16.30 -7.59
N ILE A 13 -0.03 -15.75 -7.30
CA ILE A 13 -1.32 -16.44 -7.46
C ILE A 13 -1.62 -16.83 -8.92
N SER A 14 -1.05 -16.09 -9.87
CA SER A 14 -1.15 -16.32 -11.31
C SER A 14 0.05 -17.08 -11.89
N MET A 15 1.00 -17.50 -11.06
CA MET A 15 2.26 -18.13 -11.50
C MET A 15 2.26 -19.66 -11.35
N ARG A 16 3.17 -20.29 -12.09
CA ARG A 16 3.60 -21.67 -11.91
C ARG A 16 5.09 -21.75 -11.61
N GLU A 17 5.51 -22.80 -10.91
CA GLU A 17 6.93 -23.08 -10.72
C GLU A 17 7.54 -23.76 -11.95
N THR A 18 8.77 -23.36 -12.28
CA THR A 18 9.61 -23.99 -13.30
C THR A 18 11.03 -24.14 -12.75
N ASP A 19 11.90 -24.85 -13.47
CA ASP A 19 13.31 -25.02 -13.07
C ASP A 19 14.08 -23.69 -12.92
N SER A 20 13.62 -22.63 -13.60
CA SER A 20 14.22 -21.29 -13.53
C SER A 20 13.48 -20.33 -12.58
N GLY A 21 12.56 -20.83 -11.77
CA GLY A 21 11.73 -20.02 -10.86
C GLY A 21 10.28 -19.89 -11.29
N ALA A 22 9.50 -19.12 -10.53
CA ALA A 22 8.08 -18.92 -10.80
C ALA A 22 7.88 -18.00 -12.01
N VAL A 23 7.00 -18.39 -12.94
CA VAL A 23 6.67 -17.61 -14.15
C VAL A 23 5.16 -17.43 -14.30
N PRO A 24 4.69 -16.36 -14.97
CA PRO A 24 3.28 -16.19 -15.27
C PRO A 24 2.65 -17.41 -15.96
N PHE A 25 1.42 -17.76 -15.57
CA PHE A 25 0.72 -18.94 -16.09
C PHE A 25 -0.77 -18.73 -16.32
N ARG A 26 -1.53 -18.36 -15.29
CA ARG A 26 -3.00 -18.25 -15.34
C ARG A 26 -3.48 -16.85 -14.99
N GLY A 27 -4.25 -16.24 -15.89
CA GLY A 27 -4.90 -14.96 -15.65
C GLY A 27 -6.16 -15.06 -14.77
N ALA A 28 -6.77 -13.91 -14.51
CA ALA A 28 -7.93 -13.71 -13.64
C ALA A 28 -9.08 -14.67 -13.97
N THR A 29 -9.40 -14.87 -15.25
CA THR A 29 -10.49 -15.77 -15.67
C THR A 29 -10.26 -17.21 -15.21
N ALA A 30 -9.04 -17.70 -15.33
CA ALA A 30 -8.70 -19.06 -14.90
C ALA A 30 -8.69 -19.19 -13.36
N LEU A 31 -8.44 -18.10 -12.64
CA LEU A 31 -8.56 -18.06 -11.17
C LEU A 31 -10.02 -18.01 -10.73
N ALA A 32 -10.84 -17.16 -11.36
CA ALA A 32 -12.27 -17.06 -11.09
C ALA A 32 -12.97 -18.41 -11.31
N ASN A 33 -12.61 -19.17 -12.35
CA ASN A 33 -13.20 -20.49 -12.60
C ASN A 33 -12.89 -21.55 -11.52
N ARG A 34 -12.01 -21.26 -10.54
CA ARG A 34 -11.75 -22.17 -9.40
C ARG A 34 -12.74 -21.97 -8.25
N ILE A 35 -13.51 -20.88 -8.25
CA ILE A 35 -14.42 -20.49 -7.17
C ILE A 35 -15.70 -19.92 -7.79
N ASP A 36 -16.84 -20.53 -7.47
CA ASP A 36 -18.13 -20.02 -7.92
C ASP A 36 -18.46 -18.69 -7.22
N GLY A 37 -19.02 -17.73 -7.96
CA GLY A 37 -19.59 -16.49 -7.40
C GLY A 37 -19.08 -15.19 -8.01
N PHE A 38 -18.01 -15.22 -8.81
CA PHE A 38 -17.63 -14.07 -9.64
C PHE A 38 -18.58 -13.92 -10.83
N GLY A 39 -19.12 -12.72 -11.06
CA GLY A 39 -19.93 -12.41 -12.25
C GLY A 39 -19.07 -12.12 -13.50
N GLY A 40 -17.76 -11.95 -13.33
CA GLY A 40 -16.80 -11.90 -14.43
C GLY A 40 -15.39 -11.58 -13.95
N ALA A 41 -14.42 -11.86 -14.80
CA ALA A 41 -13.00 -11.64 -14.51
C ALA A 41 -12.28 -11.07 -15.73
N GLU A 42 -11.27 -10.24 -15.48
CA GLU A 42 -10.42 -9.67 -16.54
C GLU A 42 -8.98 -9.45 -16.03
N ASP A 43 -8.01 -9.56 -16.93
CA ASP A 43 -6.63 -9.22 -16.66
C ASP A 43 -6.34 -7.80 -17.12
N LEU A 44 -5.92 -6.94 -16.20
CA LEU A 44 -5.39 -5.62 -16.52
C LEU A 44 -3.88 -5.66 -16.75
N ALA A 45 -3.21 -6.62 -16.10
CA ALA A 45 -1.81 -6.96 -16.30
C ALA A 45 -1.56 -8.41 -15.88
N LEU A 46 -0.41 -8.95 -16.27
CA LEU A 46 0.06 -10.25 -15.83
C LEU A 46 1.55 -10.16 -15.48
N VAL A 47 1.85 -9.39 -14.44
CA VAL A 47 3.22 -9.04 -14.04
C VAL A 47 3.56 -9.55 -12.64
N GLY A 48 4.86 -9.61 -12.30
CA GLY A 48 5.31 -9.84 -10.93
C GLY A 48 4.93 -8.68 -10.00
N GLY A 49 4.85 -8.95 -8.69
CA GLY A 49 4.48 -7.92 -7.70
C GLY A 49 5.42 -6.70 -7.71
N SER A 50 6.71 -6.94 -7.97
CA SER A 50 7.76 -5.92 -8.09
C SER A 50 7.72 -5.09 -9.37
N GLU A 51 6.91 -5.48 -10.36
CA GLU A 51 6.76 -4.79 -11.64
C GLU A 51 5.54 -3.86 -11.65
N VAL A 52 4.77 -3.81 -10.56
CA VAL A 52 3.66 -2.89 -10.39
C VAL A 52 4.19 -1.46 -10.31
N ASP A 53 3.66 -0.58 -11.17
CA ASP A 53 3.97 0.85 -11.20
C ASP A 53 2.72 1.73 -11.05
N PHE A 54 2.91 3.03 -10.86
CA PHE A 54 1.81 3.98 -10.71
C PHE A 54 0.95 4.11 -11.97
N GLY A 55 1.50 3.83 -13.15
CA GLY A 55 0.73 3.82 -14.40
C GLY A 55 -0.29 2.68 -14.43
N LEU A 56 0.09 1.49 -13.95
CA LEU A 56 -0.81 0.37 -13.76
C LEU A 56 -1.82 0.65 -12.65
N MET A 57 -1.42 1.32 -11.57
CA MET A 57 -2.33 1.71 -10.48
C MET A 57 -3.42 2.68 -10.95
N GLU A 58 -3.10 3.65 -11.81
CA GLU A 58 -4.12 4.51 -12.40
C GLU A 58 -5.04 3.76 -13.35
N ARG A 59 -4.51 2.85 -14.19
CA ARG A 59 -5.38 2.00 -15.01
C ARG A 59 -6.32 1.16 -14.15
N LEU A 60 -5.84 0.63 -13.02
CA LEU A 60 -6.64 -0.16 -12.10
C LEU A 60 -7.77 0.68 -11.52
N ALA A 61 -7.46 1.84 -10.96
CA ALA A 61 -8.47 2.69 -10.35
C ALA A 61 -9.51 3.17 -11.37
N LEU A 62 -9.08 3.58 -12.57
CA LEU A 62 -10.01 3.95 -13.64
C LEU A 62 -10.92 2.78 -14.02
N ARG A 63 -10.37 1.56 -14.11
CA ARG A 63 -11.17 0.38 -14.46
C ARG A 63 -12.17 0.02 -13.36
N ILE A 64 -11.78 0.08 -12.10
CA ILE A 64 -12.71 -0.08 -10.96
C ILE A 64 -13.83 0.96 -11.05
N GLY A 65 -13.50 2.22 -11.33
CA GLY A 65 -14.49 3.29 -11.52
C GLY A 65 -15.49 2.98 -12.64
N THR A 66 -15.03 2.45 -13.77
CA THR A 66 -15.91 1.99 -14.86
C THR A 66 -16.83 0.87 -14.41
N LEU A 67 -16.30 -0.16 -13.73
CA LEU A 67 -17.12 -1.27 -13.22
C LEU A 67 -18.17 -0.80 -12.22
N VAL A 68 -17.81 0.13 -11.33
CA VAL A 68 -18.75 0.76 -10.39
C VAL A 68 -19.87 1.48 -11.14
N ALA A 69 -19.55 2.22 -12.20
CA ALA A 69 -20.55 2.88 -13.04
C ALA A 69 -21.44 1.87 -13.82
N GLU A 70 -20.90 0.69 -14.15
CA GLU A 70 -21.65 -0.44 -14.72
C GLU A 70 -22.56 -1.15 -13.69
N GLY A 71 -22.48 -0.80 -12.41
CA GLY A 71 -23.37 -1.29 -11.36
C GLY A 71 -22.91 -2.56 -10.67
N VAL A 72 -21.61 -2.88 -10.70
CA VAL A 72 -21.07 -4.01 -9.92
C VAL A 72 -21.28 -3.77 -8.42
N GLY A 73 -21.45 -4.83 -7.65
CA GLY A 73 -21.64 -4.76 -6.20
C GLY A 73 -20.34 -4.86 -5.39
N GLY A 74 -19.20 -5.13 -6.03
CA GLY A 74 -17.87 -5.20 -5.41
C GLY A 74 -16.79 -5.66 -6.39
N VAL A 75 -15.54 -5.41 -6.03
CA VAL A 75 -14.37 -5.79 -6.85
C VAL A 75 -13.34 -6.50 -5.99
N VAL A 76 -12.84 -7.63 -6.49
CA VAL A 76 -11.64 -8.29 -5.97
C VAL A 76 -10.48 -8.02 -6.92
N VAL A 77 -9.33 -7.66 -6.37
CA VAL A 77 -8.09 -7.42 -7.11
C VAL A 77 -7.04 -8.43 -6.67
N THR A 78 -6.48 -9.19 -7.61
CA THR A 78 -5.31 -10.04 -7.34
C THR A 78 -4.04 -9.37 -7.84
N THR A 79 -3.03 -9.29 -6.97
CA THR A 79 -1.69 -8.78 -7.30
C THR A 79 -0.60 -9.60 -6.62
N GLY A 80 0.67 -9.31 -6.95
CA GLY A 80 1.81 -9.89 -6.25
C GLY A 80 1.94 -9.36 -4.84
N THR A 81 2.33 -10.23 -3.90
CA THR A 81 2.37 -9.88 -2.48
C THR A 81 3.40 -8.78 -2.15
N ASP A 82 4.39 -8.56 -3.01
CA ASP A 82 5.37 -7.49 -2.83
C ASP A 82 4.78 -6.08 -2.90
N SER A 83 3.63 -5.91 -3.56
CA SER A 83 3.00 -4.59 -3.76
C SER A 83 1.61 -4.46 -3.15
N ILE A 84 1.08 -5.49 -2.47
CA ILE A 84 -0.28 -5.46 -1.89
C ILE A 84 -0.51 -4.23 -1.00
N GLU A 85 0.45 -3.88 -0.13
CA GLU A 85 0.31 -2.72 0.76
C GLU A 85 0.32 -1.38 0.01
N GLU A 86 1.06 -1.27 -1.09
CA GLU A 86 1.12 -0.06 -1.92
C GLU A 86 -0.11 0.05 -2.84
N VAL A 87 -0.53 -1.06 -3.46
CA VAL A 87 -1.73 -1.13 -4.31
C VAL A 87 -2.97 -0.79 -3.51
N SER A 88 -3.15 -1.43 -2.36
CA SER A 88 -4.32 -1.20 -1.51
C SER A 88 -4.35 0.23 -0.96
N ALA A 89 -3.19 0.77 -0.53
CA ALA A 89 -3.09 2.16 -0.10
C ALA A 89 -3.42 3.16 -1.23
N TRP A 90 -2.95 2.92 -2.47
CA TRP A 90 -3.30 3.77 -3.62
C TRP A 90 -4.81 3.81 -3.85
N LEU A 91 -5.46 2.64 -3.84
CA LEU A 91 -6.90 2.55 -4.02
C LEU A 91 -7.67 3.30 -2.92
N ALA A 92 -7.22 3.22 -1.67
CA ALA A 92 -7.84 3.92 -0.55
C ALA A 92 -7.61 5.44 -0.61
N TYR A 93 -6.39 5.88 -0.94
CA TYR A 93 -6.06 7.31 -1.01
C TYR A 93 -6.71 8.02 -2.19
N ARG A 94 -6.84 7.34 -3.34
CA ARG A 94 -7.26 7.98 -4.58
C ARG A 94 -8.76 8.25 -4.66
N GLU A 95 -9.59 7.29 -4.25
CA GLU A 95 -11.04 7.34 -4.49
C GLU A 95 -11.82 6.70 -3.33
N SER A 96 -12.99 7.25 -3.01
CA SER A 96 -13.90 6.66 -2.02
C SER A 96 -14.90 5.75 -2.75
N TRP A 97 -14.66 4.45 -2.68
CA TRP A 97 -15.43 3.48 -3.47
C TRP A 97 -16.81 3.19 -2.82
N PRO A 98 -17.92 3.29 -3.58
CA PRO A 98 -19.26 3.01 -3.05
C PRO A 98 -19.53 1.50 -2.91
N VAL A 99 -18.57 0.65 -3.29
CA VAL A 99 -18.63 -0.81 -3.21
C VAL A 99 -17.36 -1.35 -2.57
N PRO A 100 -17.37 -2.53 -1.94
CA PRO A 100 -16.17 -3.15 -1.42
C PRO A 100 -15.11 -3.36 -2.51
N VAL A 101 -13.87 -2.92 -2.23
CA VAL A 101 -12.69 -3.21 -3.04
C VAL A 101 -11.72 -4.02 -2.19
N VAL A 102 -11.51 -5.28 -2.57
CA VAL A 102 -10.73 -6.24 -1.77
C VAL A 102 -9.48 -6.65 -2.54
N VAL A 103 -8.31 -6.39 -1.98
CA VAL A 103 -7.02 -6.79 -2.56
C VAL A 103 -6.54 -8.09 -1.93
N THR A 104 -6.06 -9.02 -2.74
CA THR A 104 -5.47 -10.28 -2.27
C THR A 104 -4.38 -10.80 -3.20
N GLY A 105 -3.78 -11.94 -2.85
CA GLY A 105 -2.74 -12.63 -3.61
C GLY A 105 -2.44 -14.00 -3.00
N SER A 106 -1.24 -14.53 -3.26
CA SER A 106 -0.78 -15.77 -2.62
C SER A 106 0.72 -15.72 -2.36
N MET A 107 1.17 -16.38 -1.30
CA MET A 107 2.60 -16.58 -1.04
C MET A 107 3.14 -17.79 -1.80
N ILE A 108 2.28 -18.74 -2.14
CA ILE A 108 2.61 -19.98 -2.85
C ILE A 108 2.01 -19.94 -4.26
N ALA A 109 2.82 -20.32 -5.27
CA ALA A 109 2.43 -20.28 -6.68
C ALA A 109 1.07 -20.95 -6.93
N GLY A 110 0.20 -20.29 -7.69
CA GLY A 110 -1.22 -20.68 -7.81
C GLY A 110 -1.47 -22.07 -8.39
N GLU A 111 -0.58 -22.58 -9.24
CA GLU A 111 -0.69 -23.95 -9.78
C GLU A 111 -0.47 -25.03 -8.72
N ARG A 112 0.28 -24.72 -7.66
CA ARG A 112 0.64 -25.73 -6.67
C ARG A 112 -0.60 -26.25 -5.93
N PRO A 113 -0.66 -27.57 -5.65
CA PRO A 113 -1.77 -28.15 -4.89
C PRO A 113 -1.92 -27.57 -3.48
N ASP A 114 -0.81 -27.15 -2.87
CA ASP A 114 -0.77 -26.55 -1.54
C ASP A 114 -0.86 -25.01 -1.58
N SER A 115 -1.22 -24.40 -2.70
CA SER A 115 -1.32 -22.94 -2.81
C SER A 115 -2.35 -22.35 -1.83
N ASP A 116 -2.00 -21.25 -1.17
CA ASP A 116 -2.90 -20.42 -0.37
C ASP A 116 -3.84 -19.56 -1.24
N GLY A 117 -3.61 -19.50 -2.56
CA GLY A 117 -4.33 -18.60 -3.46
C GLY A 117 -5.83 -18.85 -3.59
N VAL A 118 -6.28 -20.11 -3.58
CA VAL A 118 -7.73 -20.41 -3.66
C VAL A 118 -8.43 -19.98 -2.38
N ALA A 119 -7.84 -20.26 -1.23
CA ALA A 119 -8.41 -19.88 0.07
C ALA A 119 -8.50 -18.35 0.18
N ASN A 120 -7.39 -17.65 -0.11
CA ASN A 120 -7.35 -16.19 -0.09
C ASN A 120 -8.36 -15.56 -1.07
N LEU A 121 -8.53 -16.13 -2.27
CA LEU A 121 -9.49 -15.62 -3.26
C LEU A 121 -10.94 -15.87 -2.83
N ALA A 122 -11.25 -17.01 -2.20
CA ALA A 122 -12.58 -17.31 -1.69
C ALA A 122 -12.95 -16.40 -0.51
N ASP A 123 -12.00 -16.16 0.38
CA ASP A 123 -12.14 -15.23 1.50
C ASP A 123 -12.34 -13.79 1.00
N ALA A 124 -11.58 -13.37 -0.03
CA ALA A 124 -11.73 -12.06 -0.65
C ALA A 124 -13.11 -11.87 -1.30
N LEU A 125 -13.61 -12.91 -1.99
CA LEU A 125 -14.95 -12.92 -2.58
C LEU A 125 -16.04 -12.80 -1.50
N ALA A 126 -15.89 -13.50 -0.37
CA ALA A 126 -16.84 -13.41 0.74
C ALA A 126 -16.90 -12.00 1.33
N VAL A 127 -15.75 -11.35 1.52
CA VAL A 127 -15.69 -9.95 1.98
C VAL A 127 -16.28 -8.99 0.96
N ALA A 128 -15.97 -9.15 -0.33
CA ALA A 128 -16.54 -8.32 -1.39
C ALA A 128 -18.07 -8.49 -1.52
N SER A 129 -18.58 -9.69 -1.20
CA SER A 129 -20.01 -10.01 -1.23
C SER A 129 -20.77 -9.62 0.03
N SER A 130 -20.08 -9.16 1.08
CA SER A 130 -20.68 -8.91 2.41
C SER A 130 -21.67 -7.73 2.44
N GLY A 131 -21.64 -6.86 1.42
CA GLY A 131 -22.42 -5.62 1.39
C GLY A 131 -21.96 -4.57 2.40
N ALA A 132 -20.80 -4.77 3.05
CA ALA A 132 -20.28 -3.85 4.04
C ALA A 132 -19.82 -2.52 3.40
N GLU A 133 -20.13 -1.39 4.05
CA GLU A 133 -19.66 -0.07 3.65
C GLU A 133 -18.26 0.19 4.20
N ILE A 134 -17.27 -0.46 3.58
CA ILE A 134 -15.87 -0.43 3.99
C ILE A 134 -15.00 0.34 2.99
N ASP A 135 -13.93 0.94 3.51
CA ASP A 135 -12.78 1.38 2.72
C ASP A 135 -12.07 0.15 2.11
N PRO A 136 -11.16 0.30 1.13
CA PRO A 136 -10.41 -0.84 0.62
C PRO A 136 -9.73 -1.65 1.72
N VAL A 137 -9.76 -2.96 1.56
CA VAL A 137 -9.17 -3.90 2.51
C VAL A 137 -8.27 -4.90 1.81
N VAL A 138 -7.32 -5.46 2.57
CA VAL A 138 -6.54 -6.62 2.18
C VAL A 138 -7.08 -7.84 2.90
N VAL A 139 -7.35 -8.91 2.16
CA VAL A 139 -7.73 -10.21 2.72
C VAL A 139 -6.62 -11.20 2.47
N PHE A 140 -6.07 -11.76 3.54
CA PHE A 140 -4.95 -12.70 3.45
C PHE A 140 -4.93 -13.66 4.64
N ALA A 141 -4.79 -14.96 4.37
CA ALA A 141 -4.73 -16.02 5.38
C ALA A 141 -5.87 -15.93 6.42
N GLY A 142 -7.12 -15.78 5.96
CA GLY A 142 -8.32 -15.71 6.81
C GLY A 142 -8.47 -14.42 7.63
N ARG A 143 -7.63 -13.41 7.41
CA ARG A 143 -7.68 -12.12 8.12
C ARG A 143 -7.95 -10.97 7.17
N ILE A 144 -8.60 -9.94 7.70
CA ILE A 144 -8.98 -8.73 6.98
C ILE A 144 -8.23 -7.54 7.57
N PHE A 145 -7.54 -6.78 6.74
CA PHE A 145 -6.78 -5.61 7.14
C PHE A 145 -7.27 -4.36 6.42
N ALA A 146 -7.33 -3.23 7.12
CA ALA A 146 -7.52 -1.94 6.45
C ALA A 146 -6.34 -1.67 5.51
N ALA A 147 -6.62 -1.27 4.26
CA ALA A 147 -5.59 -0.91 3.30
C ALA A 147 -4.63 0.16 3.82
N ARG A 148 -5.13 1.07 4.65
CA ARG A 148 -4.36 2.15 5.29
C ARG A 148 -3.53 1.69 6.49
N GLU A 149 -3.49 0.41 6.82
CA GLU A 149 -2.80 -0.09 8.03
C GLU A 149 -1.94 -1.34 7.78
N VAL A 150 -2.24 -2.09 6.72
CA VAL A 150 -1.56 -3.34 6.38
C VAL A 150 -0.08 -3.13 6.03
N LEU A 151 0.73 -4.12 6.39
CA LEU A 151 2.17 -4.21 6.14
C LEU A 151 2.54 -5.67 5.89
N LYS A 152 3.41 -5.94 4.90
CA LYS A 152 4.05 -7.24 4.72
C LYS A 152 5.15 -7.41 5.78
N VAL A 153 4.91 -8.30 6.73
CA VAL A 153 5.81 -8.60 7.87
C VAL A 153 6.68 -9.84 7.65
N SER A 154 6.41 -10.63 6.61
CA SER A 154 7.23 -11.79 6.24
C SER A 154 7.46 -11.88 4.73
N GLY A 155 8.69 -12.21 4.34
CA GLY A 155 9.05 -12.50 2.95
C GLY A 155 8.66 -13.91 2.49
N ILE A 156 8.34 -14.83 3.41
CA ILE A 156 8.21 -16.27 3.10
C ILE A 156 7.04 -16.98 3.78
N ALA A 157 6.52 -16.46 4.90
CA ALA A 157 5.45 -17.12 5.64
C ALA A 157 4.11 -16.96 4.91
N ARG A 158 3.17 -17.89 5.09
CA ARG A 158 1.83 -17.83 4.46
C ARG A 158 0.97 -16.72 5.06
N ASP A 159 1.14 -16.42 6.34
CA ASP A 159 0.53 -15.32 7.06
C ASP A 159 1.36 -14.03 6.95
N ALA A 160 1.78 -13.68 5.72
CA ALA A 160 2.79 -12.67 5.44
C ALA A 160 2.44 -11.22 5.83
N PHE A 161 1.16 -10.92 6.09
CA PHE A 161 0.68 -9.56 6.32
C PHE A 161 0.25 -9.35 7.76
N ASP A 162 0.43 -8.15 8.31
CA ASP A 162 -0.14 -7.75 9.59
C ASP A 162 -0.42 -6.24 9.59
N ALA A 163 -0.96 -5.71 10.68
CA ALA A 163 -1.07 -4.28 10.93
C ALA A 163 -0.49 -3.96 12.32
N PRO A 164 0.85 -3.86 12.46
CA PRO A 164 1.49 -3.71 13.76
C PRO A 164 0.92 -2.54 14.58
N GLY A 165 0.45 -2.83 15.80
CA GLY A 165 -0.18 -1.86 16.70
C GLY A 165 -1.64 -1.51 16.40
N ARG A 166 -2.24 -2.04 15.33
CA ARG A 166 -3.66 -1.87 14.95
C ARG A 166 -4.42 -3.21 14.89
N GLY A 167 -3.74 -4.28 14.50
CA GLY A 167 -4.29 -5.63 14.34
C GLY A 167 -5.22 -5.76 13.13
N ALA A 168 -5.67 -6.99 12.88
CA ALA A 168 -6.69 -7.24 11.87
C ALA A 168 -8.01 -6.53 12.22
N THR A 169 -8.69 -6.03 11.20
CA THR A 169 -10.02 -5.42 11.30
C THR A 169 -11.14 -6.45 11.44
N GLY A 170 -10.88 -7.68 11.00
CA GLY A 170 -11.78 -8.81 11.12
C GLY A 170 -11.13 -10.10 10.64
N VAL A 171 -11.91 -11.17 10.67
CA VAL A 171 -11.55 -12.49 10.14
C VAL A 171 -12.62 -12.97 9.17
N VAL A 172 -12.23 -13.88 8.30
CA VAL A 172 -13.12 -14.52 7.34
C VAL A 172 -12.81 -16.00 7.29
N GLY A 173 -13.86 -16.83 7.26
CA GLY A 173 -13.72 -18.27 7.21
C GLY A 173 -15.06 -18.95 6.94
N GLY A 174 -15.05 -19.99 6.09
CA GLY A 174 -16.27 -20.72 5.72
C GLY A 174 -17.34 -19.82 5.10
N GLY A 175 -16.94 -18.76 4.38
CA GLY A 175 -17.85 -17.78 3.77
C GLY A 175 -18.46 -16.74 4.72
N HIS A 176 -18.08 -16.74 6.00
CA HIS A 176 -18.59 -15.80 7.00
C HIS A 176 -17.53 -14.75 7.35
N VAL A 177 -17.96 -13.51 7.53
CA VAL A 177 -17.11 -12.36 7.82
C VAL A 177 -17.43 -11.84 9.23
N ASP A 178 -16.44 -11.86 10.11
CA ASP A 178 -16.55 -11.38 11.49
C ASP A 178 -15.65 -10.15 11.69
N TRP A 179 -16.28 -8.99 11.87
CA TRP A 179 -15.57 -7.72 12.08
C TRP A 179 -15.27 -7.47 13.56
N PHE A 180 -14.00 -7.21 13.89
CA PHE A 180 -13.61 -6.67 15.21
C PHE A 180 -13.72 -5.14 15.23
N ARG A 181 -13.34 -4.51 14.11
CA ARG A 181 -13.45 -3.08 13.84
C ARG A 181 -13.72 -2.89 12.36
N THR A 182 -14.86 -2.33 12.01
CA THR A 182 -15.19 -2.06 10.60
C THR A 182 -14.29 -0.94 10.06
N PRO A 183 -13.50 -1.16 8.98
CA PRO A 183 -12.73 -0.11 8.32
C PRO A 183 -13.68 0.75 7.51
N ARG A 184 -14.33 1.73 8.17
CA ARG A 184 -15.31 2.61 7.53
C ARG A 184 -14.66 3.38 6.38
N ARG A 185 -15.42 3.59 5.30
CA ARG A 185 -14.99 4.46 4.19
C ARG A 185 -14.49 5.79 4.72
N GLN A 186 -13.30 6.17 4.30
CA GLN A 186 -12.70 7.45 4.60
C GLN A 186 -12.86 8.38 3.39
N PRO A 187 -12.78 9.72 3.60
CA PRO A 187 -12.56 10.64 2.51
C PRO A 187 -11.33 10.24 1.71
N ALA A 188 -11.44 10.29 0.39
CA ALA A 188 -10.31 10.13 -0.51
C ALA A 188 -9.73 11.48 -0.89
N HIS A 189 -8.50 11.46 -1.40
CA HIS A 189 -7.72 12.63 -1.76
C HIS A 189 -7.86 13.03 -3.23
N GLY A 190 -8.56 12.22 -4.02
CA GLY A 190 -8.81 12.44 -5.44
C GLY A 190 -7.74 11.85 -6.36
N ALA A 191 -7.99 11.94 -7.66
CA ALA A 191 -7.07 11.47 -8.70
C ALA A 191 -5.86 12.41 -8.87
N PRO A 192 -4.74 11.91 -9.43
CA PRO A 192 -3.67 12.75 -9.98
C PRO A 192 -4.20 13.76 -11.01
N THR A 193 -3.67 14.98 -11.02
CA THR A 193 -4.01 16.02 -12.03
C THR A 193 -2.87 16.31 -13.01
N GLY A 194 -1.71 15.70 -12.82
CA GLY A 194 -0.52 15.82 -13.64
C GLY A 194 0.28 14.52 -13.73
N ALA A 195 1.54 14.64 -14.16
CA ALA A 195 2.44 13.49 -14.22
C ALA A 195 2.69 12.90 -12.83
N ILE A 196 2.69 11.57 -12.74
CA ILE A 196 3.03 10.86 -11.51
C ILE A 196 4.53 10.61 -11.51
N GLU A 197 5.26 11.41 -10.76
CA GLU A 197 6.71 11.25 -10.56
C GLU A 197 6.97 10.67 -9.15
N PRO A 198 7.36 9.40 -9.04
CA PRO A 198 7.53 8.76 -7.74
C PRO A 198 8.64 9.41 -6.93
N VAL A 199 8.34 9.70 -5.66
CA VAL A 199 9.35 10.24 -4.75
C VAL A 199 10.34 9.15 -4.31
N PRO A 200 11.62 9.49 -4.12
CA PRO A 200 12.59 8.57 -3.55
C PRO A 200 12.22 8.20 -2.11
N LEU A 201 12.50 6.95 -1.76
CA LEU A 201 12.45 6.43 -0.40
C LEU A 201 13.86 6.02 0.02
N VAL A 202 14.38 6.63 1.08
CA VAL A 202 15.72 6.36 1.62
C VAL A 202 15.59 5.77 3.02
N ILE A 203 16.16 4.59 3.24
CA ILE A 203 16.28 4.00 4.57
C ILE A 203 17.63 4.41 5.16
N THR A 204 17.64 4.84 6.41
CA THR A 204 18.88 5.20 7.12
C THR A 204 19.29 4.15 8.14
N GLY A 205 20.59 4.08 8.45
CA GLY A 205 21.17 3.03 9.27
C GLY A 205 22.24 3.50 10.25
N LEU A 206 22.95 2.54 10.85
CA LEU A 206 24.07 2.81 11.73
C LEU A 206 25.21 3.47 10.93
N GLY A 207 25.67 4.64 11.40
CA GLY A 207 26.82 5.33 10.78
C GLY A 207 26.53 5.98 9.43
N ASP A 208 25.26 6.12 9.03
CA ASP A 208 24.87 6.77 7.77
C ASP A 208 25.35 8.23 7.71
N ASP A 209 26.17 8.53 6.71
CA ASP A 209 26.78 9.83 6.49
C ASP A 209 25.86 10.81 5.73
N GLY A 210 24.73 10.34 5.20
CA GLY A 210 23.76 11.13 4.46
C GLY A 210 24.06 11.30 2.97
N ALA A 211 25.08 10.63 2.42
CA ALA A 211 25.42 10.74 1.00
C ALA A 211 24.28 10.25 0.09
N VAL A 212 23.68 9.09 0.41
CA VAL A 212 22.54 8.53 -0.33
C VAL A 212 21.32 9.43 -0.23
N LEU A 213 21.04 9.96 0.97
CA LEU A 213 19.93 10.89 1.17
C LEU A 213 20.10 12.16 0.33
N THR A 214 21.31 12.74 0.34
CA THR A 214 21.64 13.93 -0.47
C THR A 214 21.44 13.64 -1.95
N PHE A 215 21.98 12.53 -2.46
CA PHE A 215 21.84 12.15 -3.86
C PHE A 215 20.38 11.96 -4.27
N ALA A 216 19.60 11.25 -3.45
CA ALA A 216 18.21 10.95 -3.73
C ALA A 216 17.33 12.21 -3.71
N GLY A 217 17.54 13.11 -2.74
CA GLY A 217 16.70 14.30 -2.58
C GLY A 217 17.07 15.48 -3.48
N SER A 218 18.33 15.58 -3.93
CA SER A 218 18.80 16.74 -4.68
C SER A 218 18.03 16.93 -6.00
N GLY A 219 17.45 18.11 -6.18
CA GLY A 219 16.66 18.44 -7.37
C GLY A 219 15.28 17.75 -7.44
N ARG A 220 14.83 17.12 -6.34
CA ARG A 220 13.49 16.54 -6.23
C ARG A 220 12.59 17.43 -5.38
N ALA A 221 11.28 17.35 -5.65
CA ALA A 221 10.26 18.03 -4.84
C ALA A 221 10.19 17.49 -3.40
N ALA A 222 10.34 16.18 -3.23
CA ALA A 222 10.34 15.55 -1.91
C ALA A 222 11.18 14.27 -1.86
N VAL A 223 11.54 13.86 -0.65
CA VAL A 223 12.13 12.56 -0.32
C VAL A 223 11.50 12.01 0.96
N VAL A 224 11.14 10.73 0.95
CA VAL A 224 10.68 10.01 2.14
C VAL A 224 11.86 9.32 2.80
N VAL A 225 11.98 9.44 4.11
CA VAL A 225 13.08 8.86 4.89
C VAL A 225 12.53 7.88 5.91
N ALA A 226 12.93 6.61 5.81
CA ALA A 226 12.71 5.62 6.87
C ALA A 226 13.81 5.79 7.92
N ALA A 227 13.53 6.63 8.91
CA ALA A 227 14.48 6.97 9.97
C ALA A 227 14.54 5.90 11.08
N ASN A 228 15.43 6.09 12.05
CA ASN A 228 15.65 5.14 13.15
C ASN A 228 14.69 5.40 14.33
N GLY A 229 14.20 4.33 14.94
CA GLY A 229 13.43 4.40 16.19
C GLY A 229 12.23 5.34 16.06
N ALA A 230 12.18 6.40 16.87
CA ALA A 230 11.08 7.36 16.87
C ALA A 230 11.15 8.43 15.74
N GLY A 231 11.92 8.18 14.67
CA GLY A 231 12.10 9.13 13.56
C GLY A 231 13.47 9.84 13.54
N ASN A 232 14.47 9.33 14.26
CA ASN A 232 15.76 9.98 14.43
C ASN A 232 16.76 9.62 13.31
N LEU A 233 17.65 10.55 12.99
CA LEU A 233 18.72 10.37 12.00
C LEU A 233 20.11 10.39 12.66
N PRO A 234 21.10 9.65 12.13
CA PRO A 234 22.50 9.87 12.44
C PRO A 234 22.95 11.30 12.08
N PRO A 235 24.03 11.83 12.68
CA PRO A 235 24.45 13.22 12.46
C PRO A 235 24.68 13.60 10.98
N GLY A 236 25.27 12.71 10.18
CA GLY A 236 25.51 12.94 8.75
C GLY A 236 24.19 13.02 7.95
N ALA A 237 23.34 12.01 8.09
CA ALA A 237 21.99 12.03 7.50
C ALA A 237 21.14 13.23 7.98
N ALA A 238 21.26 13.66 9.24
CA ALA A 238 20.57 14.84 9.75
C ALA A 238 21.11 16.15 9.14
N ALA A 239 22.42 16.24 8.86
CA ALA A 239 22.99 17.35 8.11
C ALA A 239 22.49 17.38 6.67
N ALA A 240 22.48 16.22 5.99
CA ALA A 240 21.93 16.07 4.65
C ALA A 240 20.44 16.47 4.57
N ALA A 241 19.61 16.00 5.50
CA ALA A 241 18.20 16.37 5.58
C ALA A 241 18.00 17.89 5.71
N ARG A 242 18.76 18.55 6.59
CA ARG A 242 18.68 20.01 6.77
C ARG A 242 19.08 20.76 5.49
N GLN A 243 20.14 20.30 4.81
CA GLN A 243 20.57 20.91 3.55
C GLN A 243 19.52 20.74 2.44
N LEU A 244 18.89 19.57 2.33
CA LEU A 244 17.79 19.34 1.39
C LEU A 244 16.61 20.28 1.65
N ILE A 245 16.22 20.44 2.93
CA ILE A 245 15.14 21.37 3.31
C ILE A 245 15.51 22.81 2.95
N GLN A 246 16.75 23.24 3.23
CA GLN A 246 17.24 24.57 2.86
C GLN A 246 17.22 24.81 1.34
N ASN A 247 17.40 23.76 0.55
CA ASN A 247 17.34 23.81 -0.91
C ASN A 247 15.92 23.65 -1.48
N GLY A 248 14.89 23.58 -0.63
CA GLY A 248 13.48 23.49 -1.03
C GLY A 248 12.95 22.08 -1.25
N THR A 249 13.74 21.03 -1.02
CA THR A 249 13.24 19.64 -1.04
C THR A 249 12.50 19.34 0.25
N LEU A 250 11.27 18.87 0.14
CA LEU A 250 10.49 18.42 1.30
C LEU A 250 11.06 17.09 1.83
N VAL A 251 11.45 17.07 3.10
CA VAL A 251 11.94 15.85 3.77
C VAL A 251 10.84 15.30 4.66
N VAL A 252 10.29 14.15 4.27
CA VAL A 252 9.20 13.47 5.00
C VAL A 252 9.80 12.35 5.84
N ILE A 253 9.70 12.47 7.16
CA ILE A 253 10.25 11.53 8.14
C ILE A 253 9.19 10.50 8.53
N THR A 254 9.50 9.24 8.27
CA THR A 254 8.83 8.06 8.80
C THR A 254 9.79 7.30 9.71
N THR A 255 9.51 6.02 10.01
CA THR A 255 10.45 5.14 10.69
C THR A 255 10.47 3.77 10.02
N ARG A 256 11.63 3.09 10.08
CA ARG A 256 11.74 1.67 9.71
C ARG A 256 11.14 0.73 10.77
N ALA A 257 10.67 1.25 11.90
CA ALA A 257 9.93 0.46 12.88
C ALA A 257 8.57 0.03 12.28
N PRO A 258 8.14 -1.24 12.44
CA PRO A 258 6.93 -1.76 11.79
C PRO A 258 5.62 -1.05 12.19
N ASP A 259 5.55 -0.44 13.37
CA ASP A 259 4.35 0.29 13.83
C ASP A 259 4.28 1.73 13.27
N ALA A 260 5.30 2.15 12.52
CA ALA A 260 5.41 3.46 11.89
C ALA A 260 5.31 4.66 12.84
N ARG A 261 5.45 4.47 14.17
CA ARG A 261 5.26 5.56 15.14
C ARG A 261 6.48 6.46 15.24
N VAL A 262 6.29 7.72 14.88
CA VAL A 262 7.27 8.81 15.01
C VAL A 262 6.85 9.68 16.21
N ALA A 263 7.82 10.06 17.05
CA ALA A 263 7.53 10.83 18.26
C ALA A 263 8.56 11.95 18.47
N PRO A 264 8.20 13.23 18.31
CA PRO A 264 9.11 14.38 18.40
C PRO A 264 9.55 14.68 19.85
N ARG A 265 10.27 13.74 20.48
CA ARG A 265 10.75 13.85 21.87
C ARG A 265 12.24 14.17 21.99
N TYR A 266 13.00 14.00 20.90
CA TYR A 266 14.46 14.05 20.93
C TYR A 266 14.98 15.34 20.32
N GLY A 267 15.67 16.17 21.12
CA GLY A 267 16.19 17.50 20.74
C GLY A 267 17.69 17.54 20.42
N TYR A 268 18.37 16.41 20.24
CA TYR A 268 19.76 16.40 19.75
C TYR A 268 19.81 16.69 18.23
N PRO A 269 20.98 16.93 17.61
CA PRO A 269 21.04 17.41 16.20
C PRO A 269 20.32 16.54 15.17
N GLY A 270 20.32 15.22 15.33
CA GLY A 270 19.55 14.26 14.52
C GLY A 270 18.28 13.75 15.18
N GLY A 271 17.87 14.36 16.29
CA GLY A 271 16.65 14.03 17.00
C GLY A 271 15.44 14.56 16.24
N VAL A 272 14.36 13.79 16.19
CA VAL A 272 13.19 14.10 15.36
C VAL A 272 12.50 15.42 15.76
N ALA A 273 12.59 15.86 17.02
CA ALA A 273 12.06 17.17 17.40
C ALA A 273 12.86 18.31 16.75
N THR A 274 14.19 18.17 16.69
CA THR A 274 15.09 19.11 15.99
C THR A 274 14.85 19.10 14.49
N LEU A 275 14.64 17.92 13.89
CA LEU A 275 14.35 17.78 12.46
C LEU A 275 13.03 18.47 12.10
N ALA A 276 11.98 18.25 12.90
CA ALA A 276 10.68 18.90 12.71
C ALA A 276 10.78 20.43 12.86
N ALA A 277 11.46 20.91 13.90
CA ALA A 277 11.72 22.35 14.06
C ALA A 277 12.56 22.94 12.92
N GLY A 278 13.38 22.11 12.27
CA GLY A 278 14.15 22.45 11.07
C GLY A 278 13.36 22.34 9.76
N GLY A 279 12.06 22.06 9.81
CA GLY A 279 11.18 22.02 8.63
C GLY A 279 11.03 20.63 8.00
N ALA A 280 11.38 19.54 8.69
CA ALA A 280 11.01 18.20 8.25
C ALA A 280 9.53 17.92 8.55
N ILE A 281 8.85 17.21 7.64
CA ILE A 281 7.44 16.82 7.79
C ILE A 281 7.38 15.45 8.47
N LEU A 282 6.57 15.28 9.52
CA LEU A 282 6.47 14.01 10.23
C LEU A 282 5.27 13.20 9.74
N ALA A 283 5.50 11.98 9.26
CA ALA A 283 4.47 11.07 8.79
C ALA A 283 4.26 9.91 9.78
N SER A 284 3.80 10.24 11.00
CA SER A 284 3.66 9.27 12.10
C SER A 284 2.46 8.33 11.89
N GLY A 285 2.67 7.02 11.82
CA GLY A 285 1.63 6.02 11.55
C GLY A 285 1.53 5.60 10.07
N LEU A 286 2.28 6.27 9.19
CA LEU A 286 2.49 5.84 7.80
C LEU A 286 3.79 5.07 7.68
N THR A 287 3.70 3.83 7.20
CA THR A 287 4.91 3.08 6.84
C THR A 287 5.65 3.83 5.72
N PRO A 288 6.96 3.62 5.55
CA PRO A 288 7.72 4.34 4.54
C PRO A 288 7.16 4.17 3.11
N HIS A 289 6.66 2.96 2.81
CA HIS A 289 5.99 2.64 1.55
C HIS A 289 4.69 3.43 1.37
N ARG A 290 3.81 3.43 2.38
CA ARG A 290 2.53 4.16 2.33
C ARG A 290 2.72 5.69 2.29
N ALA A 291 3.71 6.22 3.01
CA ALA A 291 4.07 7.63 2.94
C ALA A 291 4.56 8.02 1.54
N ARG A 292 5.39 7.17 0.90
CA ARG A 292 5.82 7.39 -0.49
C ARG A 292 4.65 7.44 -1.47
N VAL A 293 3.69 6.54 -1.34
CA VAL A 293 2.47 6.51 -2.16
C VAL A 293 1.67 7.80 -1.99
N LEU A 294 1.41 8.21 -0.74
CA LEU A 294 0.63 9.41 -0.42
C LEU A 294 1.30 10.70 -0.91
N VAL A 295 2.61 10.85 -0.67
CA VAL A 295 3.36 12.04 -1.10
C VAL A 295 3.46 12.12 -2.62
N THR A 296 3.65 10.97 -3.30
CA THR A 296 3.63 10.90 -4.77
C THR A 296 2.27 11.36 -5.32
N LEU A 297 1.16 10.90 -4.71
CA LEU A 297 -0.18 11.36 -5.07
C LEU A 297 -0.31 12.88 -4.89
N GLY A 298 0.04 13.41 -3.72
CA GLY A 298 -0.09 14.84 -3.44
C GLY A 298 0.72 15.72 -4.39
N LEU A 299 1.95 15.33 -4.74
CA LEU A 299 2.76 16.05 -5.72
C LEU A 299 2.17 15.99 -7.13
N SER A 300 1.60 14.85 -7.53
CA SER A 300 0.90 14.72 -8.82
C SER A 300 -0.36 15.59 -8.92
N GLN A 301 -0.86 16.07 -7.78
CA GLN A 301 -1.97 17.02 -7.67
C GLN A 301 -1.50 18.49 -7.62
N GLY A 302 -0.19 18.73 -7.70
CA GLY A 302 0.39 20.07 -7.60
C GLY A 302 0.32 20.66 -6.19
N ARG A 303 0.17 19.83 -5.15
CA ARG A 303 0.18 20.31 -3.76
C ARG A 303 1.55 20.87 -3.42
N ASP A 304 1.54 22.03 -2.79
CA ASP A 304 2.72 22.63 -2.19
C ASP A 304 3.03 21.99 -0.83
N ARG A 305 3.94 22.61 -0.08
CA ARG A 305 4.32 22.15 1.25
C ARG A 305 3.11 21.98 2.18
N ASP A 306 2.31 23.03 2.31
CA ASP A 306 1.20 23.07 3.27
C ASP A 306 0.14 22.04 2.88
N GLY A 307 -0.19 21.96 1.59
CA GLY A 307 -1.12 20.95 1.08
C GLY A 307 -0.64 19.51 1.27
N LEU A 308 0.68 19.25 1.25
CA LEU A 308 1.26 17.94 1.56
C LEU A 308 1.29 17.65 3.05
N GLU A 309 1.59 18.65 3.90
CA GLU A 309 1.51 18.50 5.35
C GLU A 309 0.07 18.17 5.78
N GLU A 310 -0.93 18.88 5.27
CA GLU A 310 -2.36 18.59 5.49
C GLU A 310 -2.72 17.16 5.06
N LEU A 311 -2.26 16.75 3.88
CA LEU A 311 -2.50 15.41 3.34
C LEU A 311 -1.93 14.34 4.28
N ILE A 312 -0.69 14.50 4.72
CA ILE A 312 -0.04 13.56 5.66
C ILE A 312 -0.77 13.55 7.01
N VAL A 313 -1.14 14.71 7.54
CA VAL A 313 -1.87 14.81 8.82
C VAL A 313 -3.22 14.09 8.74
N SER A 314 -3.93 14.19 7.63
CA SER A 314 -5.22 13.52 7.44
C SER A 314 -5.16 11.99 7.52
N GLU A 315 -3.98 11.40 7.26
CA GLU A 315 -3.75 9.96 7.29
C GLU A 315 -3.04 9.45 8.56
N THR A 316 -2.70 10.36 9.47
CA THR A 316 -1.92 10.06 10.68
C THR A 316 -2.70 10.32 11.97
N ALA A 317 -3.86 10.98 11.88
CA ALA A 317 -4.81 11.20 12.97
C ALA A 317 -5.56 9.91 13.38
#